data_AF-A0A1B6HEX9-F1
#
_entry.id   AF-A0A1B6HEX9-F1
#
_cell.length_a   1.000
_cell.length_b   1.000
_cell.length_c   1.000
_cell.angle_alpha   90.00
_cell.angle_beta   90.00
_cell.angle_gamma   90.00
#
_symmetry.space_group_name_H-M   'P 1'
#
loop_
_entity.id
_entity.type
_entity.pdbx_description
1 polymer ?
#
loop_
_entity_poly.entity_id
_entity_poly.type
_entity_poly.pdbx_seq_one_letter_code
_entity_poly.pdbx_strand_id
1 'polypeptide(L)'
;ASCLRQLSRLCDERTCQPEVVHFLKQQIKSQNSLLNTRGHSSSSRLSFNSITSENNRRSEGYMKLAALNKTKASESEELFLRAIQNSPDDPAAYVNYGQLLVQLGKVVEAAGVYLKAAELAPRQHALVTSAAIALRQAGRLAEAEVLYRQARDLKPYDATSHSNLGAIFHLQGKYRQAASCYREALRLAPGDHITVTNLHKLRNLLARNKR
;
A
#
# COMPACT_ATOMS: atom_id res chain seq x y z
N ALA A 1 25.67 10.26 -2.97
CA ALA A 1 26.19 11.57 -3.42
C ALA A 1 25.70 12.00 -4.81
N SER A 2 25.52 11.07 -5.77
CA SER A 2 25.05 11.41 -7.14
C SER A 2 23.56 11.80 -7.19
N CYS A 3 22.68 10.99 -6.56
CA CYS A 3 21.23 11.24 -6.53
C CYS A 3 20.85 12.55 -5.79
N LEU A 4 21.58 12.91 -4.73
CA LEU A 4 21.34 14.15 -3.96
C LEU A 4 21.78 15.42 -4.70
N ARG A 5 22.84 15.34 -5.51
CA ARG A 5 23.26 16.45 -6.40
C ARG A 5 22.34 16.60 -7.61
N GLN A 6 21.68 15.51 -8.05
CA GLN A 6 20.61 15.58 -9.03
C GLN A 6 19.33 16.19 -8.43
N LEU A 7 18.98 15.86 -7.18
CA LEU A 7 17.85 16.47 -6.47
C LEU A 7 17.99 17.97 -6.21
N SER A 8 19.22 18.50 -6.01
CA SER A 8 19.41 19.96 -5.93
C SER A 8 19.27 20.68 -7.27
N ARG A 9 19.42 19.96 -8.40
CA ARG A 9 19.16 20.48 -9.75
C ARG A 9 17.69 20.31 -10.17
N LEU A 10 16.93 19.46 -9.48
CA LEU A 10 15.51 19.15 -9.74
C LEU A 10 14.53 20.20 -9.17
N CYS A 11 15.02 21.19 -8.41
CA CYS A 11 14.26 22.36 -8.00
C CYS A 11 14.73 23.55 -8.82
N ASP A 12 14.16 23.71 -10.01
CA ASP A 12 14.36 24.93 -10.78
C ASP A 12 13.68 26.09 -10.02
N GLU A 13 14.45 27.10 -9.63
CA GLU A 13 14.00 28.22 -8.78
C GLU A 13 12.85 29.04 -9.41
N ARG A 14 12.50 28.76 -10.67
CA ARG A 14 11.48 29.45 -11.45
C ARG A 14 10.09 28.80 -11.41
N THR A 15 9.96 27.54 -10.96
CA THR A 15 8.69 26.79 -11.04
C THR A 15 8.15 26.32 -9.69
N CYS A 16 8.96 26.35 -8.64
CA CYS A 16 8.58 25.89 -7.31
C CYS A 16 8.46 27.08 -6.34
N GLN A 17 7.42 27.11 -5.50
CA GLN A 17 7.23 28.22 -4.56
C GLN A 17 8.45 28.38 -3.62
N PRO A 18 8.86 29.62 -3.29
CA PRO A 18 10.08 29.90 -2.51
C PRO A 18 10.14 29.17 -1.18
N GLU A 19 8.99 28.90 -0.56
CA GLU A 19 8.84 28.19 0.71
C GLU A 19 9.21 26.70 0.57
N VAL A 20 8.88 26.09 -0.57
CA VAL A 20 9.23 24.69 -0.89
C VAL A 20 10.72 24.60 -1.16
N VAL A 21 11.28 25.54 -1.91
CA VAL A 21 12.73 25.63 -2.17
C VAL A 21 13.49 25.91 -0.87
N HIS A 22 12.99 26.78 -0.01
CA HIS A 22 13.59 27.12 1.28
C HIS A 22 13.57 25.92 2.24
N PHE A 23 12.44 25.21 2.32
CA PHE A 23 12.31 23.98 3.10
C PHE A 23 13.28 22.90 2.58
N LEU A 24 13.39 22.73 1.26
CA LEU A 24 14.34 21.79 0.65
C LEU A 24 15.81 22.19 0.90
N LYS A 25 16.15 23.48 0.83
CA LYS A 25 17.49 24.00 1.16
C LYS A 25 17.83 23.82 2.65
N GLN A 26 16.88 24.01 3.57
CA GLN A 26 17.08 23.74 4.99
C GLN A 26 17.31 22.25 5.28
N GLN A 27 16.54 21.38 4.62
CA GLN A 27 16.69 19.92 4.74
C GLN A 27 18.02 19.43 4.15
N ILE A 28 18.48 19.98 3.02
CA ILE A 28 19.81 19.67 2.45
C ILE A 28 20.94 20.14 3.37
N LYS A 29 20.80 21.32 4.00
CA LYS A 29 21.79 21.82 4.98
C LYS A 29 21.86 20.95 6.23
N SER A 30 20.74 20.45 6.77
CA SER A 30 20.76 19.54 7.92
C SER A 30 21.30 18.15 7.55
N GLN A 31 21.11 17.70 6.31
CA GLN A 31 21.69 16.45 5.80
C GLN A 31 23.22 16.53 5.63
N ASN A 32 23.76 17.66 5.18
CA ASN A 32 25.21 17.84 5.04
C ASN A 32 25.94 17.93 6.39
N SER A 33 25.31 18.47 7.44
CA SER A 33 25.93 18.49 8.79
C SER A 33 25.99 17.09 9.43
N LEU A 34 25.02 16.22 9.12
CA LEU A 34 24.97 14.82 9.59
C LEU A 34 25.88 13.88 8.80
N LEU A 35 26.16 14.18 7.52
CA LEU A 35 27.08 13.39 6.69
C LEU A 35 28.55 13.69 6.99
N ASN A 36 28.87 14.89 7.47
CA ASN A 36 30.26 15.29 7.75
C ASN A 36 30.84 14.69 9.05
N THR A 37 30.00 14.07 9.90
CA THR A 37 30.43 13.41 11.16
C THR A 37 30.62 11.90 11.02
N ARG A 38 30.35 11.30 9.85
CA ARG A 38 30.52 9.87 9.60
C ARG A 38 31.48 9.62 8.44
N GLY A 39 32.71 10.10 8.63
CA GLY A 39 33.85 9.68 7.84
C GLY A 39 34.32 8.29 8.28
N HIS A 40 34.48 7.41 7.29
CA HIS A 40 35.27 6.19 7.26
C HIS A 40 34.54 4.82 7.30
N SER A 41 34.59 4.26 6.09
CA SER A 41 34.89 2.88 5.71
C SER A 41 33.92 1.75 6.02
N SER A 42 33.73 0.98 4.95
CA SER A 42 33.30 -0.41 4.84
C SER A 42 31.81 -0.70 4.77
N SER A 43 31.49 -1.53 3.78
CA SER A 43 30.25 -2.27 3.58
C SER A 43 29.15 -1.55 2.79
N SER A 44 29.09 -1.92 1.52
CA SER A 44 27.98 -1.87 0.56
C SER A 44 26.73 -2.63 1.04
N ARG A 45 26.31 -2.34 2.27
CA ARG A 45 25.03 -2.68 2.90
C ARG A 45 24.58 -1.49 3.75
N LEU A 46 24.60 -0.28 3.20
CA LEU A 46 23.72 0.78 3.69
C LEU A 46 22.29 0.43 3.25
N SER A 47 21.76 -0.59 3.93
CA SER A 47 20.38 -0.86 4.28
C SER A 47 19.37 -0.36 3.25
N PHE A 48 18.96 -1.24 2.33
CA PHE A 48 17.72 -1.11 1.56
C PHE A 48 16.55 -0.67 2.49
N ASN A 49 16.53 -1.18 3.73
CA ASN A 49 15.58 -0.79 4.78
C ASN A 49 15.68 0.67 5.24
N SER A 50 16.85 1.31 5.15
CA SER A 50 17.05 2.71 5.53
C SER A 50 16.54 3.66 4.44
N ILE A 51 16.80 3.34 3.17
CA ILE A 51 16.29 4.10 2.01
C ILE A 51 14.76 3.96 1.92
N THR A 52 14.22 2.76 2.13
CA THR A 52 12.76 2.56 2.17
C THR A 52 12.13 3.24 3.38
N SER A 53 12.78 3.29 4.55
CA SER A 53 12.26 4.01 5.72
C SER A 53 12.24 5.54 5.53
N GLU A 54 13.27 6.09 4.88
CA GLU A 54 13.38 7.52 4.60
C GLU A 54 12.39 7.94 3.50
N ASN A 55 12.24 7.12 2.46
CA ASN A 55 11.24 7.31 1.40
C ASN A 55 9.81 7.14 1.93
N ASN A 56 9.57 6.21 2.86
CA ASN A 56 8.28 6.08 3.56
C ASN A 56 7.95 7.33 4.36
N ARG A 57 8.88 7.84 5.18
CA ARG A 57 8.65 9.06 5.96
C ARG A 57 8.36 10.28 5.08
N ARG A 58 9.04 10.40 3.94
CA ARG A 58 8.74 11.45 2.95
C ARG A 58 7.36 11.27 2.33
N SER A 59 7.01 10.04 1.92
CA SER A 59 5.68 9.69 1.38
C SER A 59 4.56 10.00 2.37
N GLU A 60 4.73 9.67 3.66
CA GLU A 60 3.80 10.01 4.74
C GLU A 60 3.58 11.52 4.90
N GLY A 61 4.64 12.32 4.76
CA GLY A 61 4.55 13.77 4.75
C GLY A 61 3.69 14.29 3.60
N TYR A 62 3.91 13.79 2.38
CA TYR A 62 3.12 14.18 1.20
C TYR A 62 1.67 13.72 1.28
N MET A 63 1.42 12.50 1.76
CA MET A 63 0.07 12.00 2.06
C MET A 63 -0.67 12.93 3.04
N LYS A 64 -0.02 13.33 4.13
CA LYS A 64 -0.60 14.27 5.11
C LYS A 64 -0.85 15.65 4.52
N LEU A 65 0.00 16.12 3.62
CA LEU A 65 -0.18 17.40 2.92
C LEU A 65 -1.35 17.34 1.94
N ALA A 66 -1.51 16.25 1.20
CA ALA A 66 -2.62 16.03 0.27
C ALA A 66 -3.98 16.08 0.97
N ALA A 67 -4.06 15.61 2.22
CA ALA A 67 -5.28 15.65 3.01
C ALA A 67 -5.74 17.07 3.41
N LEU A 68 -4.89 18.10 3.30
CA LEU A 68 -5.18 19.45 3.79
C LEU A 68 -5.95 20.33 2.80
N ASN A 69 -5.73 20.18 1.48
CA ASN A 69 -6.51 20.88 0.44
C ASN A 69 -6.28 20.29 -0.98
N LYS A 70 -7.16 20.64 -1.93
CA LYS A 70 -7.12 20.14 -3.32
C LYS A 70 -5.83 20.50 -4.08
N THR A 71 -5.26 21.68 -3.83
CA THR A 71 -4.01 22.10 -4.50
C THR A 71 -2.84 21.20 -4.10
N LYS A 72 -2.71 20.90 -2.81
CA LYS A 72 -1.67 20.00 -2.28
C LYS A 72 -1.86 18.54 -2.71
N ALA A 73 -3.10 18.12 -2.96
CA ALA A 73 -3.39 16.80 -3.52
C ALA A 73 -2.81 16.64 -4.93
N SER A 74 -2.97 17.66 -5.80
CA SER A 74 -2.43 17.65 -7.16
C SER A 74 -0.90 17.61 -7.17
N GLU A 75 -0.25 18.40 -6.32
CA GLU A 75 1.22 18.40 -6.19
C GLU A 75 1.74 17.04 -5.70
N SER A 76 1.05 16.43 -4.73
CA SER A 76 1.41 15.12 -4.21
C SER A 76 1.30 14.04 -5.28
N GLU A 77 0.21 14.04 -6.05
CA GLU A 77 -0.02 13.12 -7.16
C GLU A 77 1.08 13.24 -8.23
N GLU A 78 1.48 14.46 -8.61
CA GLU A 78 2.58 14.66 -9.56
C GLU A 78 3.91 14.08 -9.06
N LEU A 79 4.23 14.26 -7.77
CA LEU A 79 5.45 13.71 -7.17
C LEU A 79 5.48 12.17 -7.22
N PHE A 80 4.36 11.51 -6.94
CA PHE A 80 4.29 10.05 -7.01
C PHE A 80 4.36 9.54 -8.46
N LEU A 81 3.74 10.24 -9.42
CA LEU A 81 3.85 9.90 -10.84
C LEU A 81 5.29 10.01 -11.33
N ARG A 82 6.02 11.08 -10.95
CA ARG A 82 7.45 11.20 -11.25
C ARG A 82 8.28 10.10 -10.57
N ALA A 83 7.94 9.70 -9.36
CA ALA A 83 8.61 8.59 -8.68
C ALA A 83 8.45 7.27 -9.45
N ILE A 84 7.25 6.98 -9.94
CA ILE A 84 6.97 5.82 -10.79
C ILE A 84 7.74 5.92 -12.12
N GLN A 85 7.78 7.08 -12.76
CA GLN A 85 8.54 7.28 -14.01
C GLN A 85 10.04 7.02 -13.83
N ASN A 86 10.60 7.43 -12.69
CA ASN A 86 12.02 7.23 -12.39
C ASN A 86 12.35 5.80 -11.95
N SER A 87 11.37 5.03 -11.48
CA SER A 87 11.57 3.67 -10.96
C SER A 87 10.33 2.81 -11.26
N PRO A 88 10.07 2.48 -12.54
CA PRO A 88 8.85 1.77 -12.96
C PRO A 88 8.80 0.32 -12.49
N ASP A 89 9.94 -0.23 -12.05
CA ASP A 89 10.05 -1.61 -11.55
C ASP A 89 10.07 -1.69 -10.01
N ASP A 90 9.93 -0.56 -9.30
CA ASP A 90 9.89 -0.54 -7.83
C ASP A 90 8.44 -0.63 -7.32
N PRO A 91 8.02 -1.76 -6.71
CA PRO A 91 6.68 -1.90 -6.18
C PRO A 91 6.34 -0.88 -5.08
N ALA A 92 7.34 -0.36 -4.34
CA ALA A 92 7.12 0.59 -3.26
C ALA A 92 6.58 1.94 -3.77
N ALA A 93 7.01 2.38 -4.96
CA ALA A 93 6.51 3.59 -5.61
C ALA A 93 5.00 3.47 -5.89
N TYR A 94 4.56 2.32 -6.39
CA TYR A 94 3.14 2.04 -6.63
C TYR A 94 2.34 1.92 -5.33
N VAL A 95 2.86 1.26 -4.29
CA VAL A 95 2.16 1.18 -2.99
C VAL A 95 1.89 2.56 -2.43
N ASN A 96 2.91 3.42 -2.40
CA ASN A 96 2.80 4.76 -1.84
C ASN A 96 1.82 5.62 -2.65
N TYR A 97 1.84 5.49 -3.97
CA TYR A 97 0.86 6.18 -4.82
C TYR A 97 -0.57 5.65 -4.59
N GLY A 98 -0.74 4.34 -4.48
CA GLY A 98 -2.02 3.71 -4.17
C GLY A 98 -2.59 4.17 -2.84
N GLN A 99 -1.75 4.37 -1.82
CA GLN A 99 -2.16 4.93 -0.53
C GLN A 99 -2.68 6.36 -0.64
N LEU A 100 -1.98 7.22 -1.40
CA LEU A 100 -2.46 8.57 -1.68
C LEU A 100 -3.84 8.53 -2.36
N LEU A 101 -4.01 7.70 -3.39
CA LEU A 101 -5.29 7.60 -4.12
C LEU A 101 -6.44 7.17 -3.22
N VAL A 102 -6.20 6.24 -2.28
CA VAL A 102 -7.19 5.85 -1.27
C VAL A 102 -7.56 7.05 -0.38
N GLN A 103 -6.59 7.84 0.08
CA GLN A 103 -6.86 9.04 0.89
C GLN A 103 -7.65 10.11 0.13
N LEU A 104 -7.46 10.19 -1.18
CA LEU A 104 -8.21 11.08 -2.07
C LEU A 104 -9.59 10.52 -2.46
N GLY A 105 -9.95 9.31 -2.02
CA GLY A 105 -11.21 8.65 -2.38
C GLY A 105 -11.24 8.08 -3.80
N LYS A 106 -10.11 8.10 -4.52
CA LYS A 106 -9.93 7.55 -5.88
C LYS A 106 -9.72 6.03 -5.83
N VAL A 107 -10.74 5.32 -5.34
CA VAL A 107 -10.64 3.89 -4.99
C VAL A 107 -10.42 2.99 -6.22
N VAL A 108 -11.02 3.33 -7.37
CA VAL A 108 -10.90 2.53 -8.59
C VAL A 108 -9.49 2.62 -9.17
N GLU A 109 -8.93 3.83 -9.20
CA GLU A 109 -7.57 4.11 -9.63
C GLU A 109 -6.56 3.47 -8.69
N ALA A 110 -6.78 3.57 -7.37
CA ALA A 110 -5.93 2.92 -6.38
C ALA A 110 -5.83 1.42 -6.63
N ALA A 111 -6.94 0.75 -6.97
CA ALA A 111 -6.94 -0.67 -7.26
C ALA A 111 -6.03 -1.03 -8.45
N GLY A 112 -6.03 -0.23 -9.52
CA GLY A 112 -5.12 -0.42 -10.65
C GLY A 112 -3.64 -0.24 -10.27
N VAL A 113 -3.35 0.76 -9.44
CA VAL A 113 -1.98 1.03 -8.97
C VAL A 113 -1.47 -0.09 -8.05
N TYR A 114 -2.29 -0.57 -7.12
CA TYR A 114 -1.90 -1.71 -6.26
C TYR A 114 -1.76 -3.01 -7.05
N LEU A 115 -2.61 -3.24 -8.06
CA LEU A 115 -2.46 -4.38 -8.97
C LEU A 115 -1.08 -4.36 -9.62
N LYS A 116 -0.61 -3.20 -10.10
CA LYS A 116 0.72 -3.08 -10.68
C LYS A 116 1.83 -3.41 -9.67
N ALA A 117 1.69 -2.98 -8.43
CA ALA A 117 2.63 -3.36 -7.36
C ALA A 117 2.68 -4.88 -7.14
N ALA A 118 1.52 -5.54 -7.15
CA ALA A 118 1.43 -6.99 -7.00
C ALA A 118 1.98 -7.76 -8.22
N GLU A 119 1.82 -7.23 -9.44
CA GLU A 119 2.40 -7.80 -10.66
C GLU A 119 3.94 -7.78 -10.65
N LEU A 120 4.53 -6.69 -10.16
CA LEU A 120 5.99 -6.56 -10.04
C LEU A 120 6.59 -7.52 -8.99
N ALA A 121 5.80 -7.90 -8.00
CA ALA A 121 6.25 -8.73 -6.89
C ALA A 121 5.17 -9.75 -6.45
N PRO A 122 4.83 -10.74 -7.30
CA PRO A 122 3.67 -11.62 -7.11
C PRO A 122 3.83 -12.61 -5.96
N ARG A 123 5.04 -12.77 -5.41
CA ARG A 123 5.30 -13.62 -4.24
C ARG A 123 5.33 -12.85 -2.93
N GLN A 124 5.22 -11.51 -2.97
CA GLN A 124 5.14 -10.70 -1.77
C GLN A 124 3.70 -10.65 -1.26
N HIS A 125 3.40 -11.46 -0.26
CA HIS A 125 2.08 -11.55 0.36
C HIS A 125 1.48 -10.17 0.67
N ALA A 126 2.24 -9.24 1.26
CA ALA A 126 1.73 -7.92 1.63
C ALA A 126 1.19 -7.12 0.44
N LEU A 127 1.83 -7.22 -0.72
CA LEU A 127 1.42 -6.50 -1.94
C LEU A 127 0.18 -7.16 -2.57
N VAL A 128 0.18 -8.50 -2.65
CA VAL A 128 -0.96 -9.27 -3.12
C VAL A 128 -2.20 -8.99 -2.27
N THR A 129 -2.07 -8.99 -0.94
CA THR A 129 -3.17 -8.66 -0.02
C THR A 129 -3.64 -7.21 -0.18
N SER A 130 -2.71 -6.25 -0.29
CA SER A 130 -3.06 -4.84 -0.48
C SER A 130 -3.85 -4.60 -1.77
N ALA A 131 -3.44 -5.22 -2.87
CA ALA A 131 -4.16 -5.20 -4.14
C ALA A 131 -5.55 -5.86 -4.03
N ALA A 132 -5.66 -7.00 -3.35
CA ALA A 132 -6.94 -7.67 -3.12
C ALA A 132 -7.91 -6.81 -2.28
N ILE A 133 -7.41 -6.09 -1.29
CA ILE A 133 -8.18 -5.14 -0.47
C ILE A 133 -8.68 -3.98 -1.34
N ALA A 134 -7.80 -3.37 -2.14
CA ALA A 134 -8.16 -2.26 -3.01
C ALA A 134 -9.21 -2.67 -4.06
N LEU A 135 -9.06 -3.85 -4.67
CA LEU A 135 -10.07 -4.40 -5.60
C LEU A 135 -11.41 -4.65 -4.93
N ARG A 136 -11.41 -5.15 -3.68
CA ARG A 136 -12.65 -5.31 -2.90
C ARG A 136 -13.34 -3.96 -2.69
N GLN A 137 -12.59 -2.94 -2.29
CA GLN A 137 -13.12 -1.59 -2.07
C GLN A 137 -13.65 -0.97 -3.36
N ALA A 138 -13.02 -1.26 -4.49
CA ALA A 138 -13.47 -0.84 -5.82
C ALA A 138 -14.65 -1.67 -6.38
N GLY A 139 -15.19 -2.64 -5.63
CA GLY A 139 -16.28 -3.50 -6.07
C GLY A 139 -15.88 -4.58 -7.10
N ARG A 140 -14.59 -4.71 -7.42
CA ARG A 140 -14.04 -5.70 -8.37
C ARG A 140 -13.84 -7.06 -7.70
N LEU A 141 -14.96 -7.66 -7.25
CA LEU A 141 -14.95 -8.83 -6.36
C LEU A 141 -14.33 -10.08 -7.00
N ALA A 142 -14.52 -10.29 -8.31
CA ALA A 142 -13.97 -11.46 -9.02
C ALA A 142 -12.43 -11.44 -9.04
N GLU A 143 -11.84 -10.26 -9.28
CA GLU A 143 -10.39 -10.09 -9.30
C GLU A 143 -9.80 -10.12 -7.89
N ALA A 144 -10.51 -9.54 -6.92
CA ALA A 144 -10.14 -9.67 -5.51
C ALA A 144 -10.09 -11.15 -5.08
N GLU A 145 -11.03 -11.99 -5.52
CA GLU A 145 -11.02 -13.43 -5.23
C GLU A 145 -9.72 -14.10 -5.71
N VAL A 146 -9.27 -13.80 -6.93
CA VAL A 146 -8.02 -14.35 -7.50
C VAL A 146 -6.83 -14.01 -6.60
N LEU A 147 -6.69 -12.74 -6.21
CA LEU A 147 -5.57 -12.31 -5.37
C LEU A 147 -5.66 -12.82 -3.94
N TYR A 148 -6.86 -12.94 -3.34
CA TYR A 148 -6.98 -13.54 -2.01
C TYR A 148 -6.69 -15.05 -2.02
N ARG A 149 -7.01 -15.77 -3.10
CA ARG A 149 -6.56 -17.16 -3.26
C ARG A 149 -5.04 -17.23 -3.33
N GLN A 150 -4.42 -16.36 -4.11
CA GLN A 150 -2.96 -16.26 -4.17
C GLN A 150 -2.35 -15.91 -2.80
N ALA A 151 -2.91 -14.96 -2.05
CA ALA A 151 -2.43 -14.60 -0.70
C ALA A 151 -2.49 -15.80 0.26
N ARG A 152 -3.61 -16.53 0.25
CA ARG A 152 -3.77 -17.78 0.99
C ARG A 152 -2.74 -18.83 0.57
N ASP A 153 -2.48 -18.98 -0.72
CA ASP A 153 -1.51 -19.98 -1.21
C ASP A 153 -0.07 -19.60 -0.86
N LEU A 154 0.25 -18.30 -0.80
CA LEU A 154 1.54 -17.79 -0.32
C LEU A 154 1.73 -17.98 1.18
N LYS A 155 0.66 -17.87 1.98
CA LYS A 155 0.68 -18.13 3.43
C LYS A 155 -0.52 -18.98 3.86
N PRO A 156 -0.45 -20.31 3.73
CA PRO A 156 -1.57 -21.21 4.02
C PRO A 156 -2.04 -21.19 5.48
N TYR A 157 -1.18 -20.78 6.41
CA TYR A 157 -1.45 -20.70 7.85
C TYR A 157 -1.79 -19.28 8.32
N ASP A 158 -1.95 -18.31 7.41
CA ASP A 158 -2.40 -16.97 7.76
C ASP A 158 -3.92 -16.92 7.90
N ALA A 159 -4.41 -16.81 9.13
CA ALA A 159 -5.85 -16.74 9.42
C ALA A 159 -6.54 -15.57 8.70
N THR A 160 -5.86 -14.43 8.59
CA THR A 160 -6.39 -13.22 7.95
C THR A 160 -6.66 -13.42 6.46
N SER A 161 -5.78 -14.12 5.73
CA SER A 161 -5.99 -14.48 4.33
C SER A 161 -7.21 -15.36 4.13
N HIS A 162 -7.41 -16.38 4.98
CA HIS A 162 -8.62 -17.20 4.94
C HIS A 162 -9.88 -16.39 5.25
N SER A 163 -9.84 -15.52 6.27
CA SER A 163 -10.99 -14.69 6.62
C SER A 163 -11.38 -13.72 5.50
N ASN A 164 -10.40 -13.06 4.89
CA ASN A 164 -10.65 -12.13 3.79
C ASN A 164 -11.19 -12.84 2.54
N LEU A 165 -10.66 -14.02 2.19
CA LEU A 165 -11.22 -14.84 1.12
C LEU A 165 -12.66 -15.25 1.43
N GLY A 166 -12.95 -15.62 2.67
CA GLY A 166 -14.31 -15.89 3.14
C GLY A 166 -15.25 -14.68 2.96
N ALA A 167 -14.76 -13.46 3.24
CA ALA A 167 -15.51 -12.23 3.00
C ALA A 167 -15.80 -11.97 1.53
N ILE A 168 -14.86 -12.26 0.62
CA ILE A 168 -15.13 -12.17 -0.82
C ILE A 168 -16.21 -13.16 -1.25
N PHE A 169 -16.11 -14.43 -0.83
CA PHE A 169 -17.15 -15.41 -1.14
C PHE A 169 -18.51 -15.02 -0.57
N HIS A 170 -18.54 -14.44 0.63
CA HIS A 170 -19.77 -13.95 1.25
C HIS A 170 -20.41 -12.85 0.39
N LEU A 171 -19.63 -11.85 -0.03
CA LEU A 171 -20.11 -10.74 -0.88
C LEU A 171 -20.59 -11.23 -2.25
N GLN A 172 -19.99 -12.30 -2.79
CA GLN A 172 -20.39 -12.91 -4.06
C GLN A 172 -21.58 -13.89 -3.93
N GLY A 173 -22.16 -14.10 -2.74
CA GLY A 173 -23.24 -15.06 -2.53
C GLY A 173 -22.81 -16.53 -2.47
N LYS A 174 -21.50 -16.81 -2.51
CA LYS A 174 -20.90 -18.15 -2.45
C LYS A 174 -20.81 -18.67 -1.01
N TYR A 175 -21.95 -18.79 -0.36
CA TYR A 175 -22.04 -18.96 1.10
C TYR A 175 -21.38 -20.23 1.65
N ARG A 176 -21.41 -21.35 0.92
CA ARG A 176 -20.73 -22.59 1.35
C ARG A 176 -19.21 -22.41 1.41
N GLN A 177 -18.64 -21.77 0.40
CA GLN A 177 -17.20 -21.49 0.32
C GLN A 177 -16.79 -20.46 1.39
N ALA A 178 -17.61 -19.43 1.59
CA ALA A 178 -17.41 -18.45 2.67
C ALA A 178 -17.35 -19.12 4.05
N ALA A 179 -18.31 -20.00 4.36
CA ALA A 179 -18.34 -20.71 5.64
C ALA A 179 -17.13 -21.63 5.84
N SER A 180 -16.63 -22.27 4.77
CA SER A 180 -15.40 -23.06 4.85
C SER A 180 -14.20 -22.21 5.21
N CYS A 181 -14.03 -21.07 4.52
CA CYS A 181 -12.90 -20.16 4.75
C CYS A 181 -12.93 -19.56 6.16
N TYR A 182 -14.09 -19.12 6.64
CA TYR A 182 -14.22 -18.59 8.00
C TYR A 182 -13.94 -19.64 9.08
N ARG A 183 -14.35 -20.90 8.88
CA ARG A 183 -14.02 -21.98 9.82
C ARG A 183 -12.52 -22.24 9.86
N GLU A 184 -11.85 -22.24 8.71
CA GLU A 184 -10.39 -22.43 8.67
C GLU A 184 -9.64 -21.26 9.31
N ALA A 185 -10.08 -20.03 9.05
CA ALA A 185 -9.55 -18.85 9.76
C ALA A 185 -9.70 -18.96 11.28
N LEU A 186 -10.85 -19.42 11.78
CA LEU A 186 -11.08 -19.62 13.22
C LEU A 186 -10.36 -20.85 13.79
N ARG A 187 -10.06 -21.85 12.97
CA ARG A 187 -9.20 -22.97 13.37
C ARG A 187 -7.77 -22.49 13.63
N LEU A 188 -7.27 -21.59 12.78
CA LEU A 188 -5.93 -21.00 12.89
C LEU A 188 -5.87 -19.92 13.99
N ALA A 189 -6.92 -19.11 14.13
CA ALA A 189 -7.02 -18.03 15.12
C ALA A 189 -8.42 -18.01 15.77
N PRO A 190 -8.66 -18.82 16.82
CA PRO A 190 -9.97 -18.93 17.46
C PRO A 190 -10.53 -17.63 18.06
N GLY A 191 -9.64 -16.69 18.42
CA GLY A 191 -9.98 -15.41 19.03
C GLY A 191 -10.34 -14.28 18.06
N ASP A 192 -10.41 -14.53 16.75
CA ASP A 192 -10.73 -13.47 15.78
C ASP A 192 -12.23 -13.13 15.79
N HIS A 193 -12.59 -12.14 16.59
CA HIS A 193 -13.96 -11.64 16.73
C HIS A 193 -14.59 -11.15 15.42
N ILE A 194 -13.79 -10.62 14.49
CA ILE A 194 -14.29 -10.16 13.19
C ILE A 194 -14.77 -11.36 12.38
N THR A 195 -13.97 -12.42 12.34
CA THR A 195 -14.32 -13.66 11.63
C THR A 195 -15.51 -14.36 12.28
N VAL A 196 -15.58 -14.41 13.62
CA VAL A 196 -16.75 -14.93 14.34
C VAL A 196 -18.02 -14.18 13.93
N THR A 197 -17.96 -12.84 13.91
CA THR A 197 -19.08 -11.98 13.52
C THR A 197 -19.51 -12.24 12.08
N ASN A 198 -18.55 -12.35 11.16
CA ASN A 198 -18.81 -12.63 9.75
C ASN A 198 -19.48 -14.00 9.54
N LEU A 199 -19.01 -15.03 10.25
CA LEU A 199 -19.62 -16.37 10.20
C LEU A 199 -21.04 -16.38 10.80
N HIS A 200 -21.28 -15.65 11.88
CA HIS A 200 -22.64 -15.49 12.44
C HIS A 200 -23.59 -14.80 11.47
N LYS A 201 -23.18 -13.70 10.84
CA LYS A 201 -23.97 -13.02 9.80
C LYS A 201 -24.33 -13.97 8.66
N LEU A 202 -23.36 -14.74 8.18
CA LEU A 202 -23.55 -15.73 7.13
C LEU A 202 -24.55 -16.83 7.54
N ARG A 203 -24.45 -17.37 8.76
CA ARG A 203 -25.38 -18.38 9.29
C ARG A 203 -26.81 -17.85 9.36
N ASN A 204 -26.99 -16.61 9.80
CA ASN A 204 -28.31 -15.98 9.87
C ASN A 204 -28.94 -15.80 8.49
N LEU A 205 -28.15 -15.41 7.48
CA LEU A 205 -28.61 -15.33 6.09
C LEU A 205 -29.04 -16.70 5.55
N LEU A 206 -28.24 -17.74 5.78
CA LEU A 206 -28.56 -19.10 5.36
C LEU A 206 -29.82 -19.67 6.05
N ALA A 207 -30.06 -19.31 7.31
CA ALA A 207 -31.26 -19.73 8.03
C ALA A 207 -32.53 -19.03 7.49
N ARG A 208 -32.42 -17.76 7.07
CA ARG A 208 -33.53 -17.01 6.46
C ARG A 208 -33.87 -17.53 5.06
N ASN A 209 -32.87 -17.84 4.23
CA ASN A 209 -33.10 -18.33 2.86
C ASN A 209 -33.64 -19.77 2.78
N LYS A 210 -33.73 -20.48 3.91
CA LYS A 210 -34.32 -21.82 4.00
C LYS A 210 -35.79 -21.80 4.43
N ARG A 211 -36.33 -20.64 4.80
CA ARG A 211 -37.74 -20.42 5.13
C ARG A 211 -38.46 -19.86 3.91
#